data_AF-A0A9E0U4T3-F1
#
_entry.id   AF-A0A9E0U4T3-F1
#
_cell.length_a   1.000
_cell.length_b   1.000
_cell.length_c   1.000
_cell.angle_alpha   90.00
_cell.angle_beta   90.00
_cell.angle_gamma   90.00
#
_symmetry.space_group_name_H-M   'P 1'
#
loop_
_entity.id
_entity.type
_entity.pdbx_description
1 polymer ?
#
loop_
_entity_poly.entity_id
_entity_poly.type
_entity_poly.pdbx_seq_one_letter_code
_entity_poly.pdbx_strand_id
1 'polypeptide(L)'
;MKCAKCGQEVPEGAIYCPFCVAGGSAGEKEIIRGGIKGGLIGLALGLIPAALLLYVYGPERGIKAIAFAVPVATFTTGLILGLVKAKRN
;
A
#
# COMPACT_ATOMS: atom_id res chain seq x y z
N MET A 1 -19.72 24.12 -7.09
CA MET A 1 -20.24 22.95 -6.31
C MET A 1 -19.12 22.29 -5.50
N LYS A 2 -19.35 21.88 -4.24
CA LYS A 2 -18.32 21.19 -3.42
C LYS A 2 -18.34 19.68 -3.68
N CYS A 3 -17.16 19.06 -3.82
CA CYS A 3 -17.06 17.62 -4.00
C CYS A 3 -17.42 16.87 -2.71
N ALA A 4 -18.28 15.84 -2.80
CA ALA A 4 -18.64 15.01 -1.65
C ALA A 4 -17.48 14.14 -1.11
N LYS A 5 -16.40 13.96 -1.89
CA LYS A 5 -15.22 13.18 -1.47
C LYS A 5 -14.11 14.02 -0.85
N CYS A 6 -13.69 15.11 -1.49
CA CYS A 6 -12.56 15.91 -1.03
C CYS A 6 -12.98 17.27 -0.42
N GLY A 7 -14.26 17.62 -0.43
CA GLY A 7 -14.77 18.88 0.12
C GLY A 7 -14.36 20.15 -0.63
N GLN A 8 -13.45 20.06 -1.62
CA GLN A 8 -13.00 21.20 -2.42
C GLN A 8 -14.06 21.68 -3.41
N GLU A 9 -13.94 22.95 -3.76
CA GLU A 9 -14.79 23.64 -4.72
C GLU A 9 -14.40 23.22 -6.14
N VAL A 10 -15.32 22.54 -6.83
CA VAL A 10 -15.12 21.99 -8.17
C VAL A 10 -15.57 23.01 -9.21
N PRO A 11 -14.76 23.28 -10.26
CA PRO A 11 -15.16 24.16 -11.35
C PRO A 11 -16.39 23.62 -12.07
N GLU A 12 -17.31 24.50 -12.44
CA GLU A 12 -18.57 24.12 -13.09
C GLU A 12 -18.30 23.56 -14.50
N GLY A 13 -18.81 22.36 -14.78
CA GLY A 13 -18.59 21.64 -16.05
C GLY A 13 -17.69 20.40 -15.96
N ALA A 14 -17.09 20.11 -14.80
CA ALA A 14 -16.33 18.88 -14.62
C ALA A 14 -17.24 17.68 -14.28
N ILE A 15 -17.24 16.64 -15.14
CA ILE A 15 -18.00 15.38 -14.92
C ILE A 15 -17.47 14.61 -13.71
N TYR A 16 -16.16 14.72 -13.44
CA TYR A 16 -15.48 14.12 -12.29
C TYR A 16 -14.67 15.18 -11.56
N CYS A 17 -14.47 15.03 -10.25
CA CYS A 17 -13.68 15.97 -9.47
C CYS A 17 -12.20 15.87 -9.88
N PRO A 18 -11.60 16.91 -10.50
CA PRO A 18 -10.23 16.87 -10.99
C PRO A 18 -9.24 16.73 -9.85
N PHE A 19 -9.55 17.22 -8.65
CA PHE A 19 -8.71 17.04 -7.46
C PHE A 19 -8.70 15.59 -6.95
N CYS A 20 -9.84 14.89 -6.99
CA CYS A 20 -9.89 13.47 -6.66
C CYS A 20 -9.17 12.60 -7.68
N VAL A 21 -9.16 13.01 -8.95
CA VAL A 21 -8.50 12.28 -10.05
C VAL A 21 -7.01 12.61 -10.13
N ALA A 22 -6.61 13.86 -9.88
CA ALA A 22 -5.22 14.32 -9.93
C ALA A 22 -4.42 14.05 -8.65
N GLY A 23 -5.08 13.70 -7.54
CA GLY A 23 -4.41 13.43 -6.26
C GLY A 23 -5.06 14.23 -5.15
N GLY A 24 -6.07 13.63 -4.52
CA GLY A 24 -6.78 14.22 -3.40
C GLY A 24 -5.82 14.61 -2.27
N SER A 25 -6.12 15.75 -1.66
CA SER A 25 -5.41 16.44 -0.59
C SER A 25 -5.41 15.70 0.76
N ALA A 26 -5.11 14.40 0.78
CA ALA A 26 -4.61 13.80 2.01
C ALA A 26 -3.22 14.40 2.25
N GLY A 27 -2.96 14.93 3.45
CA GLY A 27 -1.65 15.53 3.72
C GLY A 27 -0.55 14.51 3.38
N GLU A 28 0.51 14.93 2.70
CA GLU A 28 1.61 14.04 2.28
C GLU A 28 2.08 13.11 3.43
N LYS A 29 2.06 13.64 4.66
CA LYS A 29 2.38 12.91 5.89
C LYS A 29 1.39 11.77 6.22
N GLU A 30 0.11 11.94 5.96
CA GLU A 30 -0.92 10.92 6.18
C GLU A 30 -0.85 9.82 5.14
N ILE A 31 -0.60 10.17 3.88
CA ILE A 31 -0.35 9.21 2.79
C ILE A 31 0.87 8.35 3.12
N ILE A 32 1.99 8.98 3.49
CA ILE A 32 3.23 8.28 3.85
C ILE A 32 2.99 7.38 5.08
N ARG A 33 2.31 7.86 6.12
CA ARG A 33 1.96 7.04 7.30
C ARG A 33 1.08 5.84 6.93
N GLY A 34 0.11 6.03 6.04
CA GLY A 34 -0.71 4.94 5.50
C GLY A 34 0.10 3.89 4.76
N GLY A 35 1.01 4.34 3.89
CA GLY A 35 1.94 3.48 3.17
C GLY A 35 2.87 2.69 4.10
N ILE A 36 3.47 3.35 5.10
CA ILE A 36 4.33 2.69 6.10
C ILE A 36 3.54 1.66 6.90
N LYS A 37 2.34 2.00 7.37
CA LYS A 37 1.51 1.07 8.14
C LYS A 37 1.09 -0.14 7.31
N GLY A 38 0.67 0.07 6.05
CA GLY A 38 0.33 -1.01 5.13
C GLY A 38 1.53 -1.87 4.75
N GLY A 39 2.69 -1.25 4.49
CA GLY A 39 3.94 -1.94 4.21
C GLY A 39 4.42 -2.79 5.37
N LEU A 40 4.38 -2.28 6.61
CA LEU A 40 4.73 -3.05 7.82
C LEU A 40 3.84 -4.28 8.00
N ILE A 41 2.52 -4.14 7.79
CA ILE A 41 1.58 -5.26 7.86
C ILE A 41 1.88 -6.29 6.75
N GLY A 42 2.10 -5.82 5.52
CA GLY A 42 2.48 -6.68 4.40
C GLY A 42 3.79 -7.43 4.64
N LEU A 43 4.80 -6.75 5.18
CA LEU A 43 6.09 -7.33 5.53
C LEU A 43 5.93 -8.42 6.60
N ALA A 44 5.19 -8.13 7.68
CA ALA A 44 4.96 -9.09 8.75
C ALA A 44 4.27 -10.35 8.23
N LEU A 45 3.24 -10.17 7.39
CA LEU A 45 2.52 -11.28 6.75
C LEU A 45 3.39 -12.09 5.80
N GLY A 46 4.36 -11.48 5.11
CA GLY A 46 5.29 -12.17 4.22
C GLY A 46 6.45 -12.86 4.93
N LEU A 47 6.94 -12.28 6.03
CA LEU A 47 8.08 -12.81 6.78
C LEU A 47 7.71 -14.09 7.54
N ILE A 48 6.48 -14.20 8.04
CA ILE A 48 6.00 -15.40 8.74
C ILE A 48 6.13 -16.67 7.87
N PRO A 49 5.53 -16.74 6.66
CA PRO A 49 5.65 -17.93 5.81
C PRO A 49 7.07 -18.13 5.27
N ALA A 50 7.82 -17.05 5.00
CA ALA A 50 9.21 -17.16 4.58
C ALA A 50 10.11 -17.79 5.65
N ALA A 51 9.95 -17.36 6.92
CA ALA A 51 10.67 -17.93 8.05
C ALA A 51 10.26 -19.39 8.31
N LEU A 52 8.96 -19.70 8.19
CA LEU A 52 8.45 -21.06 8.33
C LEU A 52 9.08 -22.01 7.29
N LEU A 53 9.13 -21.58 6.02
CA LEU A 53 9.72 -22.37 4.93
C LEU A 53 11.22 -22.62 5.16
N LEU A 54 11.95 -21.58 5.58
CA LEU A 54 13.37 -21.71 5.92
C LEU A 54 13.61 -22.62 7.13
N TYR A 55 12.72 -22.61 8.12
CA TYR A 55 12.82 -23.46 9.31
C TYR A 55 12.59 -24.94 8.99
N VAL A 56 11.59 -25.25 8.15
CA VAL A 56 11.21 -26.64 7.85
C VAL A 56 12.15 -27.29 6.83
N TYR A 57 12.52 -26.57 5.77
CA TYR A 57 13.26 -27.16 4.64
C TYR A 57 14.75 -26.76 4.61
N GLY A 58 15.18 -25.84 5.46
CA GLY A 58 16.56 -25.36 5.47
C GLY A 58 16.95 -24.54 4.22
N PRO A 59 18.23 -24.14 4.10
CA PRO A 59 18.72 -23.24 3.07
C PRO A 59 19.06 -23.97 1.75
N GLU A 60 18.15 -24.79 1.23
CA GLU A 60 18.28 -25.40 -0.10
C GLU A 60 18.15 -24.32 -1.20
N ARG A 61 18.90 -24.45 -2.31
CA ARG A 61 19.05 -23.39 -3.34
C ARG A 61 17.72 -22.80 -3.85
N GLY A 62 16.65 -23.60 -3.95
CA GLY A 62 15.34 -23.14 -4.44
C GLY A 62 14.54 -22.34 -3.41
N ILE A 63 14.68 -22.67 -2.13
CA ILE A 63 13.90 -22.07 -1.04
C ILE A 63 14.40 -20.66 -0.70
N LYS A 64 15.69 -20.36 -0.91
CA LYS A 64 16.25 -19.02 -0.69
C LYS A 64 15.57 -17.94 -1.55
N ALA A 65 15.29 -18.26 -2.82
CA ALA A 65 14.63 -17.32 -3.72
C ALA A 65 13.18 -17.05 -3.29
N ILE A 66 12.44 -18.10 -2.92
CA ILE A 66 11.05 -17.98 -2.47
C ILE A 66 10.96 -17.25 -1.13
N ALA A 67 11.83 -17.59 -0.18
CA ALA A 67 11.89 -16.96 1.13
C ALA A 67 12.22 -15.45 1.04
N PHE A 68 12.88 -15.00 -0.02
CA PHE A 68 13.14 -13.59 -0.25
C PHE A 68 12.07 -12.91 -1.10
N ALA A 69 11.54 -13.59 -2.12
CA ALA A 69 10.51 -13.05 -3.01
C ALA A 69 9.18 -12.82 -2.28
N VAL A 70 8.79 -13.72 -1.38
CA VAL A 70 7.50 -13.65 -0.67
C VAL A 70 7.40 -12.40 0.22
N PRO A 71 8.37 -12.07 1.09
CA PRO A 71 8.35 -10.83 1.87
C PRO A 71 8.38 -9.57 1.00
N VAL A 72 9.14 -9.58 -0.10
CA VAL A 72 9.23 -8.41 -1.00
C VAL A 72 7.89 -8.16 -1.71
N ALA A 73 7.26 -9.21 -2.24
CA ALA A 73 5.99 -9.10 -2.94
C ALA A 73 4.85 -8.67 -1.99
N THR A 74 4.81 -9.23 -0.79
CA THR A 74 3.81 -8.87 0.23
C THR A 74 4.04 -7.48 0.82
N PHE A 75 5.29 -7.06 1.01
CA PHE A 75 5.64 -5.70 1.40
C PHE A 75 5.18 -4.67 0.37
N THR A 76 5.53 -4.86 -0.90
CA THR A 76 5.16 -3.95 -1.98
C THR A 76 3.64 -3.86 -2.14
N THR A 77 2.94 -5.00 -2.08
CA THR A 77 1.47 -5.04 -2.11
C THR A 77 0.86 -4.30 -0.93
N GLY A 78 1.34 -4.56 0.29
CA GLY A 78 0.89 -3.89 1.51
C GLY A 78 1.15 -2.38 1.49
N LEU A 79 2.28 -1.96 0.94
CA LEU A 79 2.66 -0.55 0.79
C LEU A 79 1.72 0.15 -0.20
N ILE A 80 1.44 -0.44 -1.37
CA ILE A 80 0.50 0.11 -2.36
C ILE A 80 -0.90 0.22 -1.76
N LEU A 81 -1.41 -0.83 -1.11
CA LEU A 81 -2.73 -0.81 -0.49
C LEU A 81 -2.81 0.24 0.63
N GLY A 82 -1.75 0.40 1.42
CA GLY A 82 -1.65 1.42 2.48
C GLY A 82 -1.71 2.85 1.93
N LEU A 83 -0.96 3.12 0.85
CA LEU A 83 -0.97 4.42 0.17
C LEU A 83 -2.34 4.72 -0.44
N VAL A 84 -2.97 3.74 -1.09
CA VAL A 84 -4.30 3.89 -1.72
C VAL A 84 -5.38 4.11 -0.66
N LYS A 85 -5.33 3.37 0.46
CA LYS A 85 -6.28 3.52 1.57
C LYS A 85 -6.17 4.91 2.21
N ALA A 86 -4.96 5.39 2.45
CA ALA A 86 -4.74 6.71 3.05
C ALA A 86 -5.04 7.88 2.10
N LYS A 87 -4.97 7.68 0.78
CA LYS A 87 -5.44 8.66 -0.21
C LYS A 87 -6.97 8.70 -0.35
N ARG A 88 -7.66 7.60 0.02
CA ARG A 88 -9.12 7.49 -0.08
C ARG A 88 -9.85 8.11 1.12
N ASN A 89 -9.22 8.07 2.29
CA ASN A 89 -9.68 8.73 3.52
C ASN A 89 -9.26 10.20 3.50
#